data_AF-A0A5P1RC82-F1
#
_entry.id   AF-A0A5P1RC82-F1
#
_cell.length_a   1.000
_cell.length_b   1.000
_cell.length_c   1.000
_cell.angle_alpha   90.00
_cell.angle_beta   90.00
_cell.angle_gamma   90.00
#
_symmetry.space_group_name_H-M   'P 1'
#
loop_
_entity.id
_entity.type
_entity.pdbx_description
1 polymer ?
#
loop_
_entity_poly.entity_id
_entity_poly.type
_entity_poly.pdbx_seq_one_letter_code
_entity_poly.pdbx_strand_id
1 'polypeptide(L)'
;MGLIRLILAISVLLSHMPDLGVETIINRDNFPVKVWSGHAVFAFFIISGFYVSLIINEKYNLLDKGVKRFYYNRALRLYPAHWFVLVCYIFLFLFTGVQSFIIGDFQEKYWLGVFSIFSNFLFFGSELIGFNDTSNWYYVIGPIWSLSIEAYFYILAPFLVIRPLKEILIVLGLFLLLRFSIYWSGSELVPWRYFYFPSVFVFFIMGAVSYNIYGYVKRWQFSDKVGLFLLVFLIYFMADARYWVYPDLDQMGSWFFFILVFLATPFIFIFSKNIKIDNLIGQIAYPIYISHMLVIAVSAKINVFDLDKGVVAFLLTIVVSFMIYFFIDRPIDKKYRNKISKV
;
A
#
# COMPACT_ATOMS: atom_id res chain seq x y z
N MET A 1 -7.54 -12.95 0.60
CA MET A 1 -6.48 -12.38 -0.26
C MET A 1 -5.27 -11.93 0.57
N GLY A 2 -5.14 -12.40 1.81
CA GLY A 2 -4.09 -11.95 2.70
C GLY A 2 -2.71 -12.42 2.31
N LEU A 3 -2.57 -13.63 1.74
CA LEU A 3 -1.29 -14.13 1.26
C LEU A 3 -0.66 -13.21 0.21
N ILE A 4 -1.42 -12.76 -0.79
CA ILE A 4 -0.92 -11.81 -1.79
C ILE A 4 -0.52 -10.50 -1.14
N ARG A 5 -1.37 -9.95 -0.26
CA ARG A 5 -1.06 -8.71 0.45
C ARG A 5 0.21 -8.83 1.28
N LEU A 6 0.44 -9.98 1.90
CA LEU A 6 1.67 -10.25 2.63
C LEU A 6 2.89 -10.28 1.69
N ILE A 7 2.80 -11.00 0.57
CA ILE A 7 3.88 -11.07 -0.43
C ILE A 7 4.21 -9.68 -0.99
N LEU A 8 3.19 -8.88 -1.29
CA LEU A 8 3.36 -7.48 -1.74
C LEU A 8 3.99 -6.59 -0.65
N ALA A 9 3.64 -6.76 0.62
CA ALA A 9 4.26 -6.01 1.72
C ALA A 9 5.73 -6.42 1.90
N ILE A 10 6.02 -7.73 1.78
CA ILE A 10 7.37 -8.27 1.82
C ILE A 10 8.20 -7.77 0.62
N SER A 11 7.64 -7.69 -0.58
CA SER A 11 8.38 -7.18 -1.76
C SER A 11 8.77 -5.70 -1.60
N VAL A 12 7.91 -4.89 -0.97
CA VAL A 12 8.25 -3.52 -0.59
C VAL A 12 9.41 -3.50 0.42
N LEU A 13 9.30 -4.26 1.51
CA LEU A 13 10.37 -4.40 2.52
C LEU A 13 11.71 -4.80 1.89
N LEU A 14 11.71 -5.82 1.03
CA LEU A 14 12.91 -6.35 0.38
C LEU A 14 13.55 -5.36 -0.61
N SER A 15 12.74 -4.52 -1.26
CA SER A 15 13.23 -3.49 -2.18
C SER A 15 13.96 -2.35 -1.45
N HIS A 16 13.69 -2.17 -0.15
CA HIS A 16 14.33 -1.16 0.70
C HIS A 16 15.48 -1.71 1.56
N MET A 17 15.79 -3.02 1.48
CA MET A 17 16.95 -3.58 2.17
C MET A 17 18.30 -2.94 1.77
N PRO A 18 18.54 -2.55 0.50
CA PRO A 18 19.75 -1.80 0.14
C PRO A 18 19.93 -0.48 0.90
N ASP A 19 18.84 0.12 1.41
CA ASP A 19 18.89 1.36 2.20
C ASP A 19 19.60 1.17 3.57
N LEU A 20 19.89 -0.08 3.97
CA LEU A 20 20.75 -0.37 5.13
C LEU A 20 22.18 0.11 4.95
N GLY A 21 22.64 0.33 3.71
CA GLY A 21 24.02 0.73 3.40
C GLY A 21 25.07 -0.34 3.69
N VAL A 22 24.65 -1.59 3.90
CA VAL A 22 25.52 -2.76 4.06
C VAL A 22 25.05 -3.89 3.15
N GLU A 23 25.98 -4.77 2.77
CA GLU A 23 25.62 -5.99 2.04
C GLU A 23 24.70 -6.88 2.89
N THR A 24 23.76 -7.54 2.22
CA THR A 24 22.78 -8.43 2.85
C THR A 24 22.40 -9.57 1.91
N ILE A 25 22.25 -10.76 2.48
CA ILE A 25 21.74 -11.93 1.75
C ILE A 25 20.22 -11.87 1.55
N ILE A 26 19.51 -11.00 2.27
CA ILE A 26 18.07 -10.77 2.14
C ILE A 26 17.82 -9.40 1.50
N ASN A 27 17.48 -9.42 0.22
CA ASN A 27 17.01 -8.28 -0.57
C ASN A 27 16.17 -8.80 -1.74
N ARG A 28 15.60 -7.91 -2.57
CA ARG A 28 14.82 -8.31 -3.76
C ARG A 28 15.57 -9.29 -4.68
N ASP A 29 16.86 -9.05 -4.92
CA ASP A 29 17.66 -9.82 -5.88
C ASP A 29 18.02 -11.21 -5.39
N ASN A 30 18.15 -11.40 -4.08
CA ASN A 30 18.53 -12.69 -3.46
C ASN A 30 17.33 -13.46 -2.89
N PHE A 31 16.19 -12.81 -2.65
CA PHE A 31 14.99 -13.45 -2.10
C PHE A 31 14.02 -13.93 -3.20
N PRO A 32 13.19 -14.98 -2.99
CA PRO A 32 12.29 -15.49 -4.03
C PRO A 32 11.22 -14.53 -4.56
N VAL A 33 11.04 -13.34 -4.01
CA VAL A 33 10.04 -12.35 -4.47
C VAL A 33 10.75 -11.21 -5.19
N LYS A 34 10.48 -11.07 -6.49
CA LYS A 34 11.24 -10.19 -7.40
C LYS A 34 10.52 -8.90 -7.80
N VAL A 35 9.26 -8.75 -7.40
CA VAL A 35 8.43 -7.57 -7.67
C VAL A 35 9.06 -6.30 -7.09
N TRP A 36 9.12 -5.22 -7.86
CA TRP A 36 9.56 -3.92 -7.35
C TRP A 36 8.52 -3.29 -6.42
N SER A 37 8.99 -2.49 -5.46
CA SER A 37 8.12 -1.79 -4.51
C SER A 37 7.01 -0.97 -5.19
N GLY A 38 7.31 -0.28 -6.28
CA GLY A 38 6.31 0.53 -7.00
C GLY A 38 5.18 -0.30 -7.61
N HIS A 39 5.49 -1.44 -8.25
CA HIS A 39 4.47 -2.37 -8.73
C HIS A 39 3.63 -2.92 -7.59
N ALA A 40 4.26 -3.22 -6.45
CA ALA A 40 3.55 -3.74 -5.30
C ALA A 40 2.57 -2.72 -4.71
N VAL A 41 2.96 -1.44 -4.64
CA VAL A 41 2.08 -0.34 -4.21
C VAL A 41 0.89 -0.19 -5.17
N PHE A 42 1.10 -0.23 -6.48
CA PHE A 42 -0.01 -0.15 -7.44
C PHE A 42 -0.93 -1.37 -7.39
N ALA A 43 -0.39 -2.57 -7.15
CA ALA A 43 -1.20 -3.76 -6.87
C ALA A 43 -2.04 -3.59 -5.58
N PHE A 44 -1.49 -2.98 -4.53
CA PHE A 44 -2.27 -2.61 -3.35
C PHE A 44 -3.41 -1.65 -3.67
N PHE A 45 -3.21 -0.68 -4.57
CA PHE A 45 -4.27 0.23 -5.00
C PHE A 45 -5.39 -0.49 -5.75
N ILE A 46 -5.08 -1.46 -6.62
CA ILE A 46 -6.08 -2.33 -7.26
C ILE A 46 -6.86 -3.12 -6.20
N ILE A 47 -6.17 -3.76 -5.27
CA ILE A 47 -6.81 -4.52 -4.18
C ILE A 47 -7.66 -3.60 -3.29
N SER A 48 -7.21 -2.38 -3.01
CA SER A 48 -7.93 -1.37 -2.24
C SER A 48 -9.22 -0.95 -2.95
N GLY A 49 -9.16 -0.67 -4.26
CA GLY A 49 -10.32 -0.36 -5.09
C GLY A 49 -11.39 -1.45 -5.08
N PHE A 50 -10.97 -2.73 -5.10
CA PHE A 50 -11.87 -3.87 -4.96
C PHE A 50 -12.52 -3.91 -3.58
N TYR A 51 -11.72 -3.87 -2.51
CA TYR A 51 -12.26 -3.96 -1.14
C TYR A 51 -13.14 -2.77 -0.77
N VAL A 52 -12.77 -1.56 -1.19
CA VAL A 52 -13.56 -0.35 -0.93
C VAL A 52 -14.89 -0.42 -1.67
N SER A 53 -14.87 -0.83 -2.95
CA SER A 53 -16.10 -1.06 -3.72
C SER A 53 -17.02 -2.10 -3.07
N LEU A 54 -16.44 -3.21 -2.62
CA LEU A 54 -17.15 -4.29 -1.91
C LEU A 54 -17.82 -3.77 -0.64
N ILE A 55 -17.07 -3.13 0.26
CA ILE A 55 -17.61 -2.71 1.55
C ILE A 55 -18.59 -1.53 1.43
N ILE A 56 -18.42 -0.64 0.46
CA ILE A 56 -19.38 0.46 0.26
C ILE A 56 -20.68 -0.11 -0.29
N ASN A 57 -20.64 -0.86 -1.38
CA ASN A 57 -21.85 -1.34 -2.05
C ASN A 57 -22.60 -2.41 -1.26
N GLU A 58 -21.90 -3.34 -0.58
CA GLU A 58 -22.56 -4.43 0.16
C GLU A 58 -22.88 -4.07 1.61
N LYS A 59 -22.39 -2.92 2.11
CA LYS A 59 -22.55 -2.57 3.53
C LYS A 59 -22.83 -1.09 3.75
N TYR A 60 -21.86 -0.20 3.56
CA TYR A 60 -22.01 1.19 4.02
C TYR A 60 -23.12 1.96 3.30
N ASN A 61 -23.38 1.68 2.02
CA ASN A 61 -24.47 2.32 1.28
C ASN A 61 -25.87 1.96 1.81
N LEU A 62 -25.98 0.87 2.57
CA LEU A 62 -27.23 0.41 3.17
C LEU A 62 -27.47 0.97 4.58
N LEU A 63 -26.49 1.70 5.14
CA LEU A 63 -26.52 2.20 6.52
C LEU A 63 -26.89 3.68 6.59
N ASP A 64 -27.61 4.08 7.64
CA ASP A 64 -27.76 5.49 7.97
C ASP A 64 -26.38 6.13 8.24
N LYS A 65 -26.16 7.32 7.67
CA LYS A 65 -24.87 8.03 7.68
C LYS A 65 -23.70 7.13 7.22
N GLY A 66 -23.96 6.23 6.26
CA GLY A 66 -23.02 5.26 5.73
C GLY A 66 -21.66 5.82 5.34
N VAL A 67 -21.65 6.96 4.63
CA VAL A 67 -20.42 7.66 4.21
C VAL A 67 -19.56 8.08 5.41
N LYS A 68 -20.16 8.71 6.43
CA LYS A 68 -19.44 9.11 7.66
C LYS A 68 -18.87 7.90 8.39
N ARG A 69 -19.64 6.82 8.47
CA ARG A 69 -19.20 5.55 9.09
C ARG A 69 -18.07 4.90 8.30
N PHE A 70 -18.07 4.98 6.97
CA PHE A 70 -17.00 4.51 6.12
C PHE A 70 -15.70 5.27 6.41
N TYR A 71 -15.72 6.60 6.39
CA TYR A 71 -14.54 7.42 6.67
C TYR A 71 -13.96 7.17 8.05
N TYR A 72 -14.80 7.12 9.09
CA TYR A 72 -14.31 6.84 10.44
C TYR A 72 -13.69 5.43 10.54
N ASN A 73 -14.26 4.43 9.86
CA ASN A 73 -13.67 3.08 9.82
C ASN A 73 -12.34 3.01 9.04
N ARG A 74 -12.15 3.84 8.01
CA ARG A 74 -10.89 3.95 7.28
C ARG A 74 -9.84 4.68 8.11
N ALA A 75 -10.22 5.79 8.74
CA ALA A 75 -9.36 6.54 9.66
C ALA A 75 -8.84 5.63 10.79
N LEU A 76 -9.73 4.91 11.48
CA LEU A 76 -9.33 3.96 12.52
C LEU A 76 -8.52 2.76 12.01
N ARG A 77 -8.53 2.48 10.71
CA ARG A 77 -7.71 1.40 10.14
C ARG A 77 -6.26 1.85 9.91
N LEU A 78 -6.04 3.12 9.55
CA LEU A 78 -4.73 3.60 9.14
C LEU A 78 -4.03 4.39 10.26
N TYR A 79 -4.70 5.39 10.84
CA TYR A 79 -4.05 6.35 11.74
C TYR A 79 -3.42 5.74 12.99
N PRO A 80 -4.05 4.77 13.70
CA PRO A 80 -3.47 4.31 14.96
C PRO A 80 -2.08 3.68 14.84
N ALA A 81 -1.90 2.76 13.89
CA ALA A 81 -0.61 2.15 13.63
C ALA A 81 0.39 3.17 13.09
N HIS A 82 -0.05 4.07 12.21
CA HIS A 82 0.79 5.14 11.68
C HIS A 82 1.29 6.08 12.77
N TRP A 83 0.42 6.59 13.64
CA TRP A 83 0.81 7.50 14.73
C TRP A 83 1.77 6.82 15.70
N PHE A 84 1.59 5.52 15.95
CA PHE A 84 2.55 4.75 16.72
C PHE A 84 3.94 4.72 16.05
N VAL A 85 4.00 4.43 14.75
CA VAL A 85 5.25 4.45 13.97
C VAL A 85 5.87 5.85 13.96
N LEU A 86 5.07 6.91 13.81
CA LEU A 86 5.53 8.30 13.85
C LEU A 86 6.16 8.65 15.21
N VAL A 87 5.55 8.23 16.31
CA VAL A 87 6.12 8.38 17.66
C VAL A 87 7.44 7.60 17.78
N CYS A 88 7.52 6.39 17.23
CA CYS A 88 8.78 5.63 17.23
C CYS A 88 9.89 6.30 16.42
N TYR A 89 9.57 7.01 15.33
CA TYR A 89 10.53 7.84 14.61
C TYR A 89 11.06 8.98 15.46
N ILE A 90 10.20 9.67 16.23
CA ILE A 90 10.64 10.71 17.17
C ILE A 90 11.68 10.13 18.14
N PHE A 91 11.40 8.97 18.75
CA PHE A 91 12.34 8.32 19.64
C PHE A 91 13.64 7.90 18.95
N LEU A 92 13.56 7.32 17.75
CA LEU A 92 14.74 6.95 16.96
C LEU A 92 15.67 8.15 16.77
N PHE A 93 15.13 9.30 16.36
CA PHE A 93 15.93 10.50 16.12
C PHE A 93 16.49 11.10 17.41
N LEU A 94 15.72 11.12 18.50
CA LEU A 94 16.22 11.56 19.81
C LEU A 94 17.36 10.69 20.35
N PHE A 95 17.27 9.36 20.20
CA PHE A 95 18.29 8.43 20.70
C PHE A 95 19.54 8.34 19.81
N THR A 96 19.39 8.52 18.50
CA THR A 96 20.53 8.44 17.56
C THR A 96 21.21 9.78 17.32
N GLY A 97 20.57 10.89 17.69
CA GLY A 97 21.05 12.25 17.40
C GLY A 97 21.02 12.61 15.91
N VAL A 98 20.43 11.75 15.06
CA VAL A 98 20.30 12.02 13.63
C VAL A 98 19.30 13.15 13.45
N GLN A 99 19.72 14.20 12.74
CA GLN A 99 18.87 15.34 12.41
C GLN A 99 17.66 14.87 11.58
N SER A 100 16.50 15.42 11.91
CA SER A 100 15.24 15.14 11.21
C SER A 100 14.30 16.33 11.33
N PHE A 101 13.55 16.59 10.26
CA PHE A 101 12.48 17.59 10.27
C PHE A 101 11.44 17.34 11.39
N ILE A 102 11.25 16.09 11.82
CA ILE A 102 10.29 15.76 12.89
C ILE A 102 10.69 16.41 14.22
N ILE A 103 11.99 16.55 14.47
CA ILE A 103 12.55 17.16 15.69
C ILE A 103 12.96 18.64 15.48
N GLY A 104 12.50 19.26 14.40
CA GLY A 104 12.67 20.69 14.14
C GLY A 104 13.87 21.07 13.25
N ASP A 105 14.59 20.10 12.67
CA ASP A 105 15.60 20.41 11.66
C ASP A 105 14.95 20.67 10.30
N PHE A 106 14.58 21.92 10.06
CA PHE A 106 13.89 22.33 8.84
C PHE A 106 14.80 22.81 7.72
N GLN A 107 16.13 22.67 7.81
CA GLN A 107 17.11 23.12 6.80
C GLN A 107 16.76 24.50 6.20
N GLU A 108 16.41 25.46 7.05
CA GLU A 108 15.98 26.82 6.69
C GLU A 108 14.64 26.94 5.93
N LYS A 109 14.01 25.84 5.51
CA LYS A 109 12.69 25.77 4.87
C LYS A 109 11.54 25.65 5.90
N TYR A 110 11.42 26.60 6.85
CA TYR A 110 10.48 26.53 7.98
C TYR A 110 9.01 26.27 7.61
N TRP A 111 8.48 26.97 6.60
CA TRP A 111 7.10 26.77 6.15
C TRP A 111 6.86 25.33 5.65
N LEU A 112 7.85 24.77 4.95
CA LEU A 112 7.81 23.42 4.44
C LEU A 112 7.92 22.42 5.59
N GLY A 113 8.76 22.70 6.59
CA GLY A 113 8.84 21.93 7.82
C GLY A 113 7.50 21.80 8.54
N VAL A 114 6.81 22.91 8.76
CA VAL A 114 5.47 22.94 9.39
C VAL A 114 4.44 22.18 8.53
N PHE A 115 4.42 22.45 7.23
CA PHE A 115 3.55 21.72 6.29
C PHE A 115 3.82 20.22 6.33
N SER A 116 5.08 19.82 6.41
CA SER A 116 5.50 18.43 6.42
C SER A 116 5.08 17.71 7.69
N ILE A 117 5.14 18.36 8.86
CA ILE A 117 4.59 17.77 10.10
C ILE A 117 3.10 17.47 9.92
N PHE A 118 2.34 18.42 9.37
CA PHE A 118 0.91 18.25 9.10
C PHE A 118 0.65 17.13 8.07
N SER A 119 1.35 17.16 6.94
CA SER A 119 1.20 16.19 5.85
C SER A 119 1.57 14.76 6.27
N ASN A 120 2.62 14.60 7.07
CA ASN A 120 3.01 13.29 7.58
C ASN A 120 2.03 12.78 8.65
N PHE A 121 1.45 13.66 9.47
CA PHE A 121 0.49 13.28 10.51
C PHE A 121 -0.91 12.93 9.96
N LEU A 122 -1.36 13.62 8.90
CA LEU A 122 -2.71 13.47 8.32
C LEU A 122 -2.75 12.79 6.94
N PHE A 123 -1.61 12.43 6.35
CA PHE A 123 -1.53 11.88 5.00
C PHE A 123 -2.08 12.80 3.91
N PHE A 124 -1.90 14.12 3.99
CA PHE A 124 -2.41 15.01 2.93
C PHE A 124 -1.27 15.82 2.31
N GLY A 125 -1.07 15.64 1.01
CA GLY A 125 -0.07 16.35 0.21
C GLY A 125 1.37 15.89 0.44
N SER A 126 1.61 14.80 1.18
CA SER A 126 2.97 14.30 1.43
C SER A 126 3.71 13.87 0.16
N GLU A 127 2.97 13.37 -0.85
CA GLU A 127 3.46 13.03 -2.18
C GLU A 127 3.85 14.25 -3.03
N LEU A 128 3.35 15.44 -2.68
CA LEU A 128 3.63 16.69 -3.40
C LEU A 128 4.88 17.40 -2.87
N ILE A 129 5.32 17.09 -1.66
CA ILE A 129 6.45 17.75 -0.98
C ILE A 129 7.73 17.69 -1.83
N GLY A 130 8.03 16.50 -2.38
CA GLY A 130 9.20 16.26 -3.23
C GLY A 130 8.93 16.38 -4.73
N PHE A 131 7.79 16.95 -5.15
CA PHE A 131 7.36 16.95 -6.55
C PHE A 131 8.20 17.87 -7.44
N ASN A 132 8.47 19.10 -6.98
CA ASN A 132 9.25 20.08 -7.73
C ASN A 132 10.75 20.07 -7.38
N ASP A 133 11.09 19.59 -6.19
CA ASP A 133 12.46 19.53 -5.67
C ASP A 133 12.62 18.23 -4.88
N THR A 134 13.38 17.30 -5.44
CA THR A 134 13.57 15.96 -4.86
C THR A 134 14.34 15.98 -3.55
N SER A 135 15.08 17.05 -3.24
CA SER A 135 15.73 17.20 -1.93
C SER A 135 14.70 17.29 -0.80
N ASN A 136 13.47 17.73 -1.10
CA ASN A 136 12.40 17.82 -0.12
C ASN A 136 11.85 16.46 0.34
N TRP A 137 12.24 15.34 -0.29
CA TRP A 137 11.89 14.01 0.22
C TRP A 137 12.45 13.74 1.63
N TYR A 138 13.45 14.51 2.06
CA TYR A 138 13.88 14.58 3.46
C TYR A 138 12.72 14.83 4.45
N TYR A 139 11.71 15.60 4.03
CA TYR A 139 10.55 15.95 4.84
C TYR A 139 9.41 14.94 4.80
N VAL A 140 9.60 13.76 4.20
CA VAL A 140 8.57 12.74 4.07
C VAL A 140 9.04 11.43 4.69
N ILE A 141 8.24 10.87 5.58
CA ILE A 141 8.50 9.54 6.14
C ILE A 141 8.11 8.50 5.08
N GLY A 142 9.08 7.65 4.73
CA GLY A 142 9.08 6.77 3.56
C GLY A 142 7.73 6.30 3.00
N PRO A 143 6.91 5.49 3.71
CA PRO A 143 5.67 4.94 3.14
C PRO A 143 4.49 5.93 3.05
N ILE A 144 4.60 7.13 3.63
CA ILE A 144 3.46 8.04 3.84
C ILE A 144 2.91 8.63 2.55
N TRP A 145 3.74 8.87 1.53
CA TRP A 145 3.28 9.38 0.24
C TRP A 145 2.18 8.51 -0.38
N SER A 146 2.28 7.18 -0.22
CA SER A 146 1.30 6.25 -0.78
C SER A 146 -0.01 6.26 0.00
N LEU A 147 0.06 6.46 1.33
CA LEU A 147 -1.11 6.61 2.19
C LEU A 147 -1.85 7.91 1.91
N SER A 148 -1.12 8.94 1.49
CA SER A 148 -1.70 10.20 1.04
C SER A 148 -2.51 10.05 -0.25
N ILE A 149 -1.95 9.33 -1.23
CA ILE A 149 -2.69 8.92 -2.43
C ILE A 149 -3.91 8.07 -2.06
N GLU A 150 -3.77 7.11 -1.14
CA GLU A 150 -4.88 6.27 -0.68
C GLU A 150 -5.98 7.07 0.05
N ALA A 151 -5.62 8.12 0.79
CA ALA A 151 -6.57 9.01 1.42
C ALA A 151 -7.48 9.72 0.39
N TYR A 152 -6.93 10.14 -0.74
CA TYR A 152 -7.72 10.69 -1.85
C TYR A 152 -8.67 9.65 -2.45
N PHE A 153 -8.22 8.40 -2.60
CA PHE A 153 -9.12 7.32 -3.05
C PHE A 153 -10.31 7.16 -2.12
N TYR A 154 -10.06 7.20 -0.81
CA TYR A 154 -11.13 7.05 0.17
C TYR A 154 -12.09 8.23 0.13
N ILE A 155 -11.63 9.46 -0.02
CA ILE A 155 -12.50 10.65 -0.16
C ILE A 155 -13.41 10.51 -1.39
N LEU A 156 -12.88 10.05 -2.52
CA LEU A 156 -13.63 9.95 -3.77
C LEU A 156 -14.52 8.70 -3.84
N ALA A 157 -14.17 7.64 -3.12
CA ALA A 157 -14.80 6.33 -3.27
C ALA A 157 -16.33 6.35 -3.12
N PRO A 158 -16.93 6.94 -2.06
CA PRO A 158 -18.38 6.91 -1.88
C PRO A 158 -19.18 7.54 -3.03
N PHE A 159 -18.56 8.41 -3.83
CA PHE A 159 -19.20 9.07 -4.97
C PHE A 159 -18.96 8.35 -6.29
N LEU A 160 -17.85 7.60 -6.39
CA LEU A 160 -17.42 6.90 -7.60
C LEU A 160 -17.92 5.45 -7.63
N VAL A 161 -17.69 4.67 -6.58
CA VAL A 161 -17.85 3.20 -6.63
C VAL A 161 -19.31 2.73 -6.62
N ILE A 162 -20.24 3.64 -6.33
CA ILE A 162 -21.69 3.39 -6.35
C ILE A 162 -22.30 3.67 -7.73
N ARG A 163 -21.53 4.23 -8.67
CA ARG A 163 -22.01 4.59 -10.00
C ARG A 163 -22.20 3.34 -10.86
N PRO A 164 -23.08 3.40 -11.89
CA PRO A 164 -23.21 2.33 -12.86
C PRO A 164 -21.87 1.96 -13.50
N LEU A 165 -21.68 0.66 -13.81
CA LEU A 165 -20.44 0.16 -14.41
C LEU A 165 -20.00 0.95 -15.65
N LYS A 166 -20.95 1.39 -16.50
CA LYS A 166 -20.67 2.22 -17.67
C LYS A 166 -19.95 3.52 -17.30
N GLU A 167 -20.38 4.21 -16.24
CA GLU A 167 -19.73 5.45 -15.79
C GLU A 167 -18.34 5.17 -15.22
N ILE A 168 -18.20 4.10 -14.43
CA ILE A 168 -16.89 3.69 -13.89
C ILE A 168 -15.91 3.36 -15.03
N LEU A 169 -16.38 2.69 -16.09
CA LEU A 169 -15.56 2.37 -17.27
C LEU A 169 -15.18 3.62 -18.08
N ILE A 170 -16.06 4.62 -18.19
CA ILE A 170 -15.73 5.91 -18.81
C ILE A 170 -14.62 6.60 -18.01
N VAL A 171 -14.75 6.68 -16.68
CA VAL A 171 -13.73 7.27 -15.81
C VAL A 171 -12.42 6.48 -15.92
N LEU A 172 -12.46 5.15 -15.92
CA LEU A 172 -11.28 4.30 -16.14
C LEU A 172 -10.60 4.65 -17.48
N GLY A 173 -11.37 4.77 -18.56
CA GLY A 173 -10.85 5.13 -19.88
C GLY A 173 -10.16 6.49 -19.91
N LEU A 174 -10.76 7.51 -19.26
CA LEU A 174 -10.17 8.85 -19.15
C LEU A 174 -8.85 8.85 -18.39
N PHE A 175 -8.76 8.11 -17.28
CA PHE A 175 -7.53 8.04 -16.49
C PHE A 175 -6.46 7.13 -17.09
N LEU A 176 -6.84 6.08 -17.84
CA LEU A 176 -5.91 5.33 -18.69
C LEU A 176 -5.34 6.22 -19.78
N LEU A 177 -6.19 6.98 -20.48
CA LEU A 177 -5.75 7.93 -21.50
C LEU A 177 -4.76 8.94 -20.90
N LEU A 178 -5.08 9.55 -19.76
CA LEU A 178 -4.18 10.46 -19.05
C LEU A 178 -2.83 9.79 -18.73
N ARG A 179 -2.83 8.60 -18.15
CA ARG A 179 -1.60 7.89 -17.77
C ARG A 179 -0.74 7.56 -19.00
N PHE A 180 -1.34 7.04 -20.06
CA PHE A 180 -0.61 6.71 -21.28
C PHE A 180 -0.14 7.96 -22.04
N SER A 181 -0.91 9.06 -22.00
CA SER A 181 -0.45 10.34 -22.53
C SER A 181 0.80 10.85 -21.80
N ILE A 182 0.85 10.75 -20.46
CA ILE A 182 2.04 11.10 -19.66
C ILE A 182 3.22 10.17 -19.99
N TYR A 183 2.96 8.87 -20.18
CA TYR A 183 4.01 7.92 -20.55
C TYR A 183 4.58 8.20 -21.94
N TRP A 184 3.71 8.39 -22.95
CA TRP A 184 4.12 8.63 -24.33
C TRP A 184 4.66 10.04 -24.58
N SER A 185 4.38 11.02 -23.71
CA SER A 185 5.07 12.31 -23.75
C SER A 185 6.53 12.24 -23.28
N GLY A 186 6.98 11.06 -22.82
CA GLY A 186 8.34 10.87 -22.30
C GLY A 186 8.54 11.44 -20.90
N SER A 187 7.45 11.68 -20.15
CA SER A 187 7.55 12.20 -18.79
C SER A 187 8.21 11.17 -17.86
N GLU A 188 9.06 11.68 -16.98
CA GLU A 188 9.82 10.86 -16.02
C GLU A 188 8.89 10.04 -15.12
N LEU A 189 9.39 8.89 -14.65
CA LEU A 189 8.66 8.01 -13.74
C LEU A 189 8.27 8.76 -12.45
N VAL A 190 9.25 9.44 -11.86
CA VAL A 190 9.08 10.30 -10.70
C VAL A 190 9.13 11.76 -11.18
N PRO A 191 8.19 12.62 -10.77
CA PRO A 191 7.02 12.32 -9.94
C PRO A 191 5.78 11.89 -10.75
N TRP A 192 5.77 12.10 -12.07
CA TRP A 192 4.56 12.15 -12.90
C TRP A 192 3.80 10.83 -13.04
N ARG A 193 4.51 9.70 -13.02
CA ARG A 193 3.89 8.36 -13.18
C ARG A 193 3.80 7.59 -11.86
N TYR A 194 4.45 8.10 -10.81
CA TYR A 194 4.60 7.44 -9.50
C TYR A 194 3.93 8.17 -8.32
N PHE A 195 4.17 9.47 -8.15
CA PHE A 195 3.65 10.27 -7.03
C PHE A 195 2.43 11.12 -7.41
N TYR A 196 2.20 11.32 -8.71
CA TYR A 196 1.10 12.15 -9.19
C TYR A 196 -0.24 11.41 -9.10
N PHE A 197 -1.06 11.76 -8.10
CA PHE A 197 -2.36 11.12 -7.84
C PHE A 197 -3.21 10.87 -9.11
N PRO A 198 -3.40 11.84 -10.04
CA PRO A 198 -4.21 11.60 -11.23
C PRO A 198 -3.70 10.46 -12.11
N SER A 199 -2.38 10.29 -12.29
CA SER A 199 -1.85 9.19 -13.11
C SER A 199 -1.94 7.82 -12.42
N VAL A 200 -2.07 7.80 -11.09
CA VAL A 200 -2.10 6.59 -10.27
C VAL A 200 -3.54 6.14 -9.96
N PHE A 201 -4.51 7.04 -10.02
CA PHE A 201 -5.91 6.75 -9.70
C PHE A 201 -6.52 5.63 -10.54
N VAL A 202 -6.01 5.43 -11.75
CA VAL A 202 -6.38 4.33 -12.66
C VAL A 202 -6.35 2.97 -11.97
N PHE A 203 -5.36 2.69 -11.11
CA PHE A 203 -5.22 1.40 -10.43
C PHE A 203 -6.33 1.16 -9.41
N PHE A 204 -6.74 2.19 -8.67
CA PHE A 204 -7.89 2.11 -7.79
C PHE A 204 -9.18 1.84 -8.57
N ILE A 205 -9.38 2.52 -9.71
CA ILE A 205 -10.56 2.33 -10.56
C ILE A 205 -10.59 0.92 -11.17
N MET A 206 -9.45 0.36 -11.58
CA MET A 206 -9.36 -1.04 -11.99
C MET A 206 -9.89 -1.95 -10.87
N GLY A 207 -9.49 -1.73 -9.62
CA GLY A 207 -10.06 -2.42 -8.46
C GLY A 207 -11.59 -2.29 -8.35
N ALA A 208 -12.14 -1.10 -8.60
CA ALA A 208 -13.58 -0.88 -8.56
C ALA A 208 -14.33 -1.63 -9.68
N VAL A 209 -13.76 -1.69 -10.89
CA VAL A 209 -14.30 -2.54 -11.97
C VAL A 209 -14.18 -4.03 -11.61
N SER A 210 -13.10 -4.42 -10.93
CA SER A 210 -12.88 -5.79 -10.47
C SER A 210 -13.98 -6.27 -9.51
N TYR A 211 -14.50 -5.38 -8.66
CA TYR A 211 -15.66 -5.67 -7.82
C TYR A 211 -16.93 -5.95 -8.64
N ASN A 212 -17.14 -5.25 -9.76
CA ASN A 212 -18.26 -5.54 -10.65
C ASN A 212 -18.12 -6.93 -11.28
N ILE A 213 -16.91 -7.34 -11.69
CA ILE A 213 -16.60 -8.70 -12.17
C ILE A 213 -16.95 -9.73 -11.08
N TYR A 214 -16.60 -9.47 -9.82
CA TYR A 214 -16.99 -10.33 -8.69
C TYR A 214 -18.50 -10.58 -8.60
N GLY A 215 -19.34 -9.57 -8.90
CA GLY A 215 -20.79 -9.71 -8.95
C GLY A 215 -21.28 -10.84 -9.87
N TYR A 216 -20.58 -11.07 -10.99
CA TYR A 216 -20.86 -12.13 -11.94
C TYR A 216 -20.20 -13.46 -11.55
N VAL A 217 -18.90 -13.44 -11.26
CA VAL A 217 -18.13 -14.68 -11.07
C VAL A 217 -18.42 -15.36 -9.73
N LYS A 218 -18.97 -14.65 -8.72
CA LYS A 218 -19.34 -15.26 -7.42
C LYS A 218 -20.38 -16.37 -7.53
N ARG A 219 -21.11 -16.47 -8.65
CA ARG A 219 -22.13 -17.51 -8.91
C ARG A 219 -21.60 -18.69 -9.73
N TRP A 220 -20.38 -18.63 -10.25
CA TRP A 220 -19.81 -19.71 -11.04
C TRP A 220 -19.32 -20.85 -10.14
N GLN A 221 -19.54 -22.10 -10.57
CA GLN A 221 -19.19 -23.28 -9.79
C GLN A 221 -17.68 -23.48 -9.56
N PHE A 222 -16.83 -22.96 -10.47
CA PHE A 222 -15.38 -23.18 -10.44
C PHE A 222 -14.56 -21.96 -9.99
N SER A 223 -15.20 -20.90 -9.48
CA SER A 223 -14.51 -19.64 -9.16
C SER A 223 -13.42 -19.77 -8.10
N ASP A 224 -13.59 -20.68 -7.14
CA ASP A 224 -12.59 -21.00 -6.13
C ASP A 224 -11.35 -21.68 -6.72
N LYS A 225 -11.53 -22.66 -7.62
CA LYS A 225 -10.44 -23.35 -8.33
C LYS A 225 -9.68 -22.40 -9.25
N VAL A 226 -10.40 -21.55 -9.98
CA VAL A 226 -9.81 -20.47 -10.78
C VAL A 226 -9.04 -19.51 -9.87
N GLY A 227 -9.59 -19.18 -8.70
CA GLY A 227 -8.92 -18.37 -7.69
C GLY A 227 -7.61 -18.97 -7.21
N LEU A 228 -7.59 -20.26 -6.87
CA LEU A 228 -6.36 -20.96 -6.48
C LEU A 228 -5.33 -20.98 -7.63
N PHE A 229 -5.76 -21.30 -8.85
CA PHE A 229 -4.89 -21.28 -10.02
C PHE A 229 -4.26 -19.91 -10.25
N LEU A 230 -5.08 -18.85 -10.26
CA LEU A 230 -4.61 -17.47 -10.45
C LEU A 230 -3.71 -17.01 -9.29
N LEU A 231 -3.96 -17.46 -8.06
CA LEU A 231 -3.08 -17.20 -6.91
C LEU A 231 -1.71 -17.83 -7.13
N VAL A 232 -1.65 -19.11 -7.46
CA VAL A 232 -0.38 -19.83 -7.71
C VAL A 232 0.36 -19.21 -8.89
N PHE A 233 -0.35 -18.93 -9.98
CA PHE A 233 0.22 -18.30 -11.17
C PHE A 233 0.78 -16.90 -10.86
N LEU A 234 0.05 -16.08 -10.10
CA LEU A 234 0.52 -14.77 -9.70
C LEU A 234 1.77 -14.86 -8.80
N ILE A 235 1.81 -15.81 -7.85
CA ILE A 235 3.00 -16.04 -7.00
C ILE A 235 4.21 -16.44 -7.86
N TYR A 236 4.02 -17.35 -8.81
CA TYR A 236 5.07 -17.75 -9.75
C TYR A 236 5.56 -16.55 -10.57
N PHE A 237 4.65 -15.75 -11.12
CA PHE A 237 4.98 -14.56 -11.89
C PHE A 237 5.76 -13.52 -11.06
N MET A 238 5.38 -13.33 -9.78
CA MET A 238 6.08 -12.46 -8.84
C MET A 238 7.48 -12.96 -8.46
N ALA A 239 7.76 -14.26 -8.61
CA ALA A 239 9.04 -14.87 -8.27
C ALA A 239 10.02 -14.96 -9.46
N ASP A 240 9.51 -14.89 -10.69
CA ASP A 240 10.31 -15.04 -11.90
C ASP A 240 11.00 -13.73 -12.29
N ALA A 241 12.31 -13.66 -12.05
CA ALA A 241 13.14 -12.46 -12.28
C ALA A 241 13.10 -11.93 -13.72
N ARG A 242 12.75 -12.76 -14.72
CA ARG A 242 12.68 -12.36 -16.13
C ARG A 242 11.67 -11.25 -16.39
N TYR A 243 10.65 -11.12 -15.54
CA TYR A 243 9.62 -10.08 -15.67
C TYR A 243 9.95 -8.78 -14.93
N TRP A 244 11.03 -8.74 -14.15
CA TRP A 244 11.35 -7.66 -13.21
C TRP A 244 12.71 -7.01 -13.47
N VAL A 245 13.18 -7.05 -14.72
CA VAL A 245 14.51 -6.55 -15.10
C VAL A 245 14.65 -5.04 -14.90
N TYR A 246 13.62 -4.27 -15.31
CA TYR A 246 13.62 -2.81 -15.22
C TYR A 246 12.52 -2.31 -14.27
N PRO A 247 12.80 -1.30 -13.43
CA PRO A 247 11.84 -0.75 -12.47
C PRO A 247 10.86 0.26 -13.09
N ASP A 248 10.57 0.16 -14.40
CA ASP A 248 9.56 1.02 -15.04
C ASP A 248 8.14 0.45 -14.83
N LEU A 249 7.20 1.31 -14.49
CA LEU A 249 5.83 0.92 -14.13
C LEU A 249 4.90 0.79 -15.33
N ASP A 250 5.31 1.19 -16.53
CA ASP A 250 4.45 1.28 -17.71
C ASP A 250 4.94 0.44 -18.91
N GLN A 251 6.03 -0.32 -18.74
CA GLN A 251 6.41 -1.37 -19.68
C GLN A 251 5.35 -2.49 -19.77
N MET A 252 5.41 -3.26 -20.87
CA MET A 252 4.43 -4.33 -21.15
C MET A 252 4.32 -5.36 -20.01
N GLY A 253 5.43 -5.76 -19.40
CA GLY A 253 5.44 -6.70 -18.26
C GLY A 253 4.72 -6.14 -17.03
N SER A 254 4.83 -4.83 -16.78
CA SER A 254 4.17 -4.13 -15.68
C SER A 254 2.67 -4.07 -15.88
N TRP A 255 2.20 -3.74 -17.09
CA TRP A 255 0.77 -3.76 -17.40
C TRP A 255 0.19 -5.17 -17.40
N PHE A 256 0.94 -6.17 -17.88
CA PHE A 256 0.53 -7.57 -17.76
C PHE A 256 0.32 -7.95 -16.28
N PHE A 257 1.24 -7.57 -15.40
CA PHE A 257 1.10 -7.76 -13.95
C PHE A 257 -0.15 -7.08 -13.38
N PHE A 258 -0.38 -5.80 -13.70
CA PHE A 258 -1.54 -5.05 -13.18
C PHE A 258 -2.87 -5.62 -13.69
N ILE A 259 -2.94 -5.99 -14.97
CA ILE A 259 -4.11 -6.66 -15.55
C ILE A 259 -4.33 -8.02 -14.87
N LEU A 260 -3.28 -8.78 -14.62
CA LEU A 260 -3.37 -10.05 -13.92
C LEU A 260 -3.89 -9.87 -12.48
N VAL A 261 -3.36 -8.91 -11.72
CA VAL A 261 -3.87 -8.57 -10.38
C VAL A 261 -5.34 -8.15 -10.46
N PHE A 262 -5.69 -7.27 -11.39
CA PHE A 262 -7.06 -6.78 -11.61
C PHE A 262 -8.06 -7.91 -11.89
N LEU A 263 -7.72 -8.84 -12.79
CA LEU A 263 -8.58 -9.96 -13.16
C LEU A 263 -8.59 -11.07 -12.11
N ALA A 264 -7.49 -11.26 -11.37
CA ALA A 264 -7.37 -12.33 -10.38
C ALA A 264 -8.02 -12.00 -9.04
N THR A 265 -8.03 -10.72 -8.65
CA THR A 265 -8.60 -10.23 -7.38
C THR A 265 -9.98 -10.82 -7.02
N PRO A 266 -11.01 -10.84 -7.90
CA PRO A 266 -12.34 -11.32 -7.53
C PRO A 266 -12.36 -12.84 -7.27
N PHE A 267 -11.62 -13.62 -8.06
CA PHE A 267 -11.51 -15.07 -7.91
C PHE A 267 -10.71 -15.45 -6.66
N ILE A 268 -9.57 -14.80 -6.44
CA ILE A 268 -8.74 -15.03 -5.25
C ILE A 268 -9.52 -14.64 -4.00
N PHE A 269 -10.30 -13.54 -4.03
CA PHE A 269 -11.19 -13.20 -2.93
C PHE A 269 -12.21 -14.30 -2.64
N ILE A 270 -12.88 -14.84 -3.66
CA ILE A 270 -13.83 -15.96 -3.49
C ILE A 270 -13.16 -17.17 -2.85
N PHE A 271 -11.99 -17.57 -3.34
CA PHE A 271 -11.21 -18.70 -2.82
C PHE A 271 -10.82 -18.50 -1.34
N SER A 272 -10.36 -17.30 -0.98
CA SER A 272 -9.66 -17.07 0.29
C SER A 272 -10.48 -16.41 1.39
N LYS A 273 -11.64 -15.80 1.10
CA LYS A 273 -12.41 -14.99 2.08
C LYS A 273 -12.78 -15.73 3.36
N ASN A 274 -12.93 -17.06 3.31
CA ASN A 274 -13.32 -17.89 4.45
C ASN A 274 -12.11 -18.50 5.20
N ILE A 275 -10.89 -18.34 4.69
CA ILE A 275 -9.68 -18.91 5.28
C ILE A 275 -9.19 -17.97 6.40
N LYS A 276 -9.35 -18.40 7.66
CA LYS A 276 -9.01 -17.58 8.84
C LYS A 276 -7.55 -17.14 8.88
N ILE A 277 -6.62 -18.05 8.54
CA ILE A 277 -5.19 -17.77 8.52
C ILE A 277 -4.86 -16.73 7.44
N ASP A 278 -5.44 -16.88 6.23
CA ASP A 278 -5.27 -15.91 5.15
C ASP A 278 -5.78 -14.52 5.57
N ASN A 279 -6.95 -14.44 6.21
CA ASN A 279 -7.47 -13.18 6.72
C ASN A 279 -6.55 -12.55 7.78
N LEU A 280 -5.95 -13.36 8.67
CA LEU A 280 -5.02 -12.88 9.70
C LEU A 280 -3.74 -12.31 9.07
N ILE A 281 -3.08 -13.03 8.17
CA ILE A 281 -1.85 -12.55 7.53
C ILE A 281 -2.11 -11.30 6.67
N GLY A 282 -3.31 -11.20 6.08
CA GLY A 282 -3.74 -9.99 5.37
C GLY A 282 -3.92 -8.77 6.27
N GLN A 283 -4.18 -8.95 7.56
CA GLN A 283 -4.24 -7.86 8.53
C GLN A 283 -2.85 -7.36 8.93
N ILE A 284 -1.85 -8.26 8.95
CA ILE A 284 -0.44 -7.98 9.29
C ILE A 284 0.31 -7.29 8.15
N ALA A 285 -0.13 -7.47 6.90
CA ALA A 285 0.47 -6.81 5.73
C ALA A 285 0.56 -5.28 5.86
N TYR A 286 -0.43 -4.63 6.50
CA TYR A 286 -0.39 -3.19 6.71
C TYR A 286 0.65 -2.76 7.76
N PRO A 287 0.70 -3.36 8.97
CA PRO A 287 1.81 -3.18 9.90
C PRO A 287 3.21 -3.34 9.27
N ILE A 288 3.42 -4.38 8.45
CA ILE A 288 4.70 -4.56 7.71
C ILE A 288 4.98 -3.35 6.82
N TYR A 289 3.97 -2.98 6.02
CA TYR A 289 4.08 -1.85 5.11
C TYR A 289 4.36 -0.52 5.81
N ILE A 290 3.77 -0.24 6.97
CA ILE A 290 3.95 1.05 7.63
C ILE A 290 5.23 1.13 8.47
N SER A 291 5.71 0.01 9.03
CA SER A 291 6.86 0.01 9.96
C SER A 291 8.21 -0.34 9.31
N HIS A 292 8.25 -0.90 8.09
CA HIS A 292 9.50 -1.41 7.52
C HIS A 292 10.63 -0.37 7.47
N MET A 293 10.38 0.86 7.00
CA MET A 293 11.41 1.90 6.91
C MET A 293 11.96 2.28 8.28
N LEU A 294 11.12 2.32 9.31
CA LEU A 294 11.55 2.58 10.68
C LEU A 294 12.47 1.46 11.16
N VAL A 295 12.07 0.21 10.95
CA VAL A 295 12.84 -0.95 11.39
C VAL A 295 14.16 -1.07 10.64
N ILE A 296 14.18 -0.79 9.34
CA ILE A 296 15.41 -0.69 8.54
C ILE A 296 16.34 0.38 9.12
N ALA A 297 15.81 1.58 9.41
CA ALA A 297 16.60 2.66 9.98
C ALA A 297 17.18 2.32 11.37
N VAL A 298 16.39 1.66 12.23
CA VAL A 298 16.88 1.13 13.52
C VAL A 298 17.97 0.08 13.30
N SER A 299 17.73 -0.88 12.40
CA SER A 299 18.65 -2.01 12.11
C SER A 299 19.99 -1.54 11.53
N ALA A 300 19.98 -0.45 10.76
CA ALA A 300 21.20 0.19 10.27
C ALA A 300 22.09 0.70 11.42
N LYS A 301 21.49 1.18 12.52
CA LYS A 301 22.19 1.84 13.64
C LYS A 301 22.60 0.89 14.76
N ILE A 302 21.86 -0.19 15.00
CA ILE A 302 22.21 -1.15 16.06
C ILE A 302 23.43 -1.99 15.66
N ASN A 303 24.25 -2.36 16.65
CA ASN A 303 25.30 -3.35 16.47
C ASN A 303 24.69 -4.75 16.57
N VAL A 304 24.75 -5.52 15.49
CA VAL A 304 24.24 -6.89 15.41
C VAL A 304 25.37 -7.93 15.41
N PHE A 305 26.59 -7.52 15.75
CA PHE A 305 27.79 -8.35 15.72
C PHE A 305 27.99 -8.98 14.33
N ASP A 306 28.17 -10.30 14.26
CA ASP A 306 28.41 -11.04 13.03
C ASP A 306 27.13 -11.44 12.27
N LEU A 307 25.96 -11.00 12.73
CA LEU A 307 24.69 -11.31 12.06
C LEU A 307 24.47 -10.40 10.85
N ASP A 308 23.83 -10.95 9.81
CA ASP A 308 23.38 -10.18 8.65
C ASP A 308 22.29 -9.16 9.07
N LYS A 309 22.56 -7.86 8.87
CA LYS A 309 21.64 -6.78 9.24
C LYS A 309 20.31 -6.84 8.50
N GLY A 310 20.27 -7.34 7.28
CA GLY A 310 19.03 -7.50 6.51
C GLY A 310 18.16 -8.63 7.05
N VAL A 311 18.75 -9.74 7.49
CA VAL A 311 18.03 -10.81 8.22
C VAL A 311 17.43 -10.25 9.50
N VAL A 312 18.22 -9.50 10.28
CA VAL A 312 17.76 -8.86 11.52
C VAL A 312 16.62 -7.88 11.24
N ALA A 313 16.77 -7.00 10.25
CA ALA A 313 15.73 -6.04 9.84
C ALA A 313 14.44 -6.73 9.38
N PHE A 314 14.56 -7.81 8.61
CA PHE A 314 13.41 -8.59 8.15
C PHE A 314 12.65 -9.20 9.33
N LEU A 315 13.35 -9.93 10.22
CA LEU A 315 12.75 -10.57 11.38
C LEU A 315 12.15 -9.55 12.36
N LEU A 316 12.87 -8.47 12.65
CA LEU A 316 12.36 -7.37 13.48
C LEU A 316 11.11 -6.74 12.86
N THR A 317 11.06 -6.57 11.54
CA THR A 317 9.86 -6.01 10.88
C THR A 317 8.66 -6.91 11.11
N ILE A 318 8.82 -8.22 10.97
CA ILE A 318 7.76 -9.18 11.26
C ILE A 318 7.32 -9.09 12.73
N VAL A 319 8.26 -9.09 13.69
CA VAL A 319 7.96 -8.99 15.13
C VAL A 319 7.21 -7.70 15.46
N VAL A 320 7.72 -6.54 15.04
CA VAL A 320 7.09 -5.23 15.24
C VAL A 320 5.71 -5.19 14.60
N SER A 321 5.55 -5.78 13.42
CA SER A 321 4.25 -5.86 12.74
C SER A 321 3.21 -6.66 13.51
N PHE A 322 3.62 -7.80 14.10
CA PHE A 322 2.77 -8.58 14.99
C PHE A 322 2.41 -7.80 16.27
N MET A 323 3.36 -7.06 16.85
CA MET A 323 3.11 -6.23 18.03
C MET A 323 2.09 -5.12 17.71
N ILE A 324 2.30 -4.37 16.63
CA ILE A 324 1.34 -3.34 16.16
C ILE A 324 -0.04 -3.99 15.96
N TYR A 325 -0.10 -5.14 15.30
CA TYR A 325 -1.38 -5.82 15.07
C TYR A 325 -2.09 -6.19 16.37
N PHE A 326 -1.40 -6.88 17.29
CA PHE A 326 -2.04 -7.42 18.49
C PHE A 326 -2.34 -6.36 19.55
N PHE A 327 -1.50 -5.34 19.68
CA PHE A 327 -1.62 -4.31 20.72
C PHE A 327 -2.34 -3.04 20.24
N ILE A 328 -2.42 -2.78 18.94
CA ILE A 328 -3.03 -1.55 18.39
C ILE A 328 -4.22 -1.88 17.50
N ASP A 329 -4.01 -2.55 16.37
CA ASP A 329 -5.07 -2.78 15.38
C ASP A 329 -6.21 -3.64 15.95
N ARG A 330 -5.89 -4.79 16.52
CA ARG A 330 -6.90 -5.76 16.99
C ARG A 330 -7.79 -5.21 18.11
N PRO A 331 -7.26 -4.48 19.12
CA PRO A 331 -8.10 -3.80 20.11
C PRO A 331 -9.02 -2.75 19.50
N ILE A 332 -8.51 -1.94 18.57
CA ILE A 332 -9.30 -0.88 17.92
C ILE A 332 -10.40 -1.48 17.04
N ASP A 333 -10.09 -2.55 16.32
CA ASP A 333 -11.03 -3.32 15.51
C ASP A 333 -12.19 -3.84 16.37
N LYS A 334 -11.86 -4.48 17.50
CA LYS A 334 -12.86 -5.05 18.42
C LYS A 334 -13.71 -3.98 19.10
N LYS A 335 -13.10 -2.90 19.60
CA LYS A 335 -13.76 -1.91 20.45
C LYS A 335 -14.58 -0.90 19.65
N TYR A 336 -14.11 -0.49 18.48
CA TYR A 336 -14.69 0.61 17.71
C TYR A 336 -15.20 0.16 16.33
N ARG A 337 -14.33 -0.36 15.46
CA ARG A 337 -14.68 -0.60 14.05
C ARG A 337 -15.80 -1.62 13.89
N ASN A 338 -15.76 -2.73 14.63
CA ASN A 338 -16.80 -3.74 14.59
C ASN A 338 -18.19 -3.19 15.00
N LYS A 339 -18.24 -2.25 15.95
CA LYS A 339 -19.50 -1.63 16.40
C LYS A 339 -20.10 -0.69 15.35
N ILE A 340 -19.27 0.13 14.73
CA ILE A 340 -19.72 1.09 13.69
C ILE A 340 -20.26 0.35 12.46
N SER A 341 -19.74 -0.85 12.25
CA SER A 341 -20.10 -1.74 11.16
C SER A 341 -21.29 -2.67 11.49
N LYS A 342 -21.84 -2.62 12.71
CA LYS A 342 -22.97 -3.43 13.19
C LYS A 342 -24.06 -2.50 13.74
N VAL A 343 -24.81 -1.85 12.86
CA VAL A 343 -26.13 -1.26 13.20
C VAL A 343 -26.98 -1.36 11.96
#